data_AF-A0A8A6KM37-F1
#
_entry.id   AF-A0A8A6KM37-F1
#
_cell.length_a   1.000
_cell.length_b   1.000
_cell.length_c   1.000
_cell.angle_alpha   90.00
_cell.angle_beta   90.00
_cell.angle_gamma   90.00
#
_symmetry.space_group_name_H-M   'P 1'
#
loop_
_entity.id
_entity.type
_entity.pdbx_description
1 polymer ?
#
loop_
_entity_poly.entity_id
_entity_poly.type
_entity_poly.pdbx_seq_one_letter_code
_entity_poly.pdbx_strand_id
1 'polypeptide(L)'
;MANNQSAIKRIGINKRNRLQNRFYKSSVRTITKMFLKRIENYNISKNPEDKYQAQVLLSTLYSLIDKASKKNVFHKNNAARKKSQLALKLKTI
;
A
#
# COMPACT_ATOMS: atom_id res chain seq x y z
N MET A 1 -26.80 -5.33 21.35
CA MET A 1 -27.28 -4.34 20.37
C MET A 1 -26.81 -2.95 20.79
N ALA A 2 -26.65 -2.01 19.86
CA ALA A 2 -26.39 -0.62 20.20
C ALA A 2 -27.72 0.06 20.54
N ASN A 3 -27.97 0.30 21.82
CA ASN A 3 -29.27 0.81 22.29
C ASN A 3 -29.32 2.35 22.33
N ASN A 4 -28.16 3.01 22.23
CA ASN A 4 -28.04 4.47 22.19
C ASN A 4 -27.85 4.95 20.74
N GLN A 5 -28.54 6.03 20.36
CA GLN A 5 -28.45 6.65 19.02
C GLN A 5 -27.00 7.00 18.63
N SER A 6 -26.20 7.48 19.59
CA SER A 6 -24.78 7.77 19.38
C SER A 6 -23.99 6.50 19.01
N ALA A 7 -24.30 5.37 19.64
CA ALA A 7 -23.65 4.08 19.39
C ALA A 7 -24.02 3.53 17.99
N ILE A 8 -25.29 3.61 17.59
CA ILE A 8 -25.74 3.22 16.25
C ILE A 8 -25.00 4.03 15.18
N LYS A 9 -24.92 5.35 15.37
CA LYS A 9 -24.17 6.25 14.46
C LYS A 9 -22.69 5.88 14.38
N ARG A 10 -22.03 5.61 15.52
CA ARG A 10 -20.61 5.20 15.55
C ARG A 10 -20.38 3.89 14.79
N ILE A 11 -21.28 2.91 14.90
CA ILE A 11 -21.19 1.66 14.15
C ILE A 11 -21.26 1.91 12.64
N GLY A 12 -22.18 2.76 12.18
CA GLY A 12 -22.30 3.12 10.76
C GLY A 12 -21.02 3.79 10.21
N ILE A 13 -20.49 4.77 10.94
CA ILE A 13 -19.24 5.46 10.59
C ILE A 13 -18.07 4.47 10.55
N ASN A 14 -17.96 3.59 11.54
CA ASN A 14 -16.90 2.60 11.61
C ASN A 14 -16.97 1.61 10.45
N LYS A 15 -18.18 1.14 10.07
CA LYS A 15 -18.36 0.25 8.91
C LYS A 15 -17.89 0.92 7.62
N ARG A 16 -18.28 2.18 7.39
CA ARG A 16 -17.85 2.97 6.23
C ARG A 16 -16.34 3.14 6.19
N ASN A 17 -15.74 3.62 7.28
CA ASN A 17 -14.29 3.84 7.37
C ASN A 17 -13.50 2.54 7.23
N ARG A 18 -13.99 1.44 7.80
CA ARG A 18 -13.37 0.12 7.68
C ARG A 18 -13.27 -0.34 6.23
N LEU A 19 -14.33 -0.16 5.43
CA LEU A 19 -14.33 -0.56 4.02
C LEU A 19 -13.31 0.26 3.20
N GLN A 20 -13.27 1.57 3.40
CA GLN A 20 -12.31 2.46 2.74
C GLN A 20 -10.86 2.10 3.13
N ASN A 21 -10.59 1.95 4.43
CA ASN A 21 -9.27 1.59 4.94
C ASN A 21 -8.83 0.21 4.45
N ARG A 22 -9.76 -0.74 4.37
CA ARG A 22 -9.49 -2.09 3.85
C ARG A 22 -8.99 -2.02 2.41
N PHE A 23 -9.67 -1.27 1.55
CA PHE A 23 -9.28 -1.12 0.15
C PHE A 23 -7.84 -0.63 -0.01
N TYR A 24 -7.48 0.50 0.62
CA TYR A 24 -6.11 1.03 0.51
C TYR A 24 -5.07 0.05 1.08
N LYS A 25 -5.35 -0.56 2.24
CA LYS A 25 -4.44 -1.53 2.86
C LYS A 25 -4.25 -2.79 2.02
N SER A 26 -5.33 -3.34 1.45
CA SER A 26 -5.25 -4.52 0.58
C SER A 26 -4.54 -4.22 -0.72
N SER A 27 -4.88 -3.11 -1.38
CA SER A 27 -4.27 -2.74 -2.66
C SER A 27 -2.76 -2.53 -2.54
N VAL A 28 -2.32 -1.81 -1.50
CA VAL A 28 -0.88 -1.64 -1.23
C VAL A 28 -0.22 -2.99 -0.95
N ARG A 29 -0.85 -3.89 -0.17
CA ARG A 29 -0.29 -5.22 0.11
C ARG A 29 -0.14 -6.06 -1.17
N THR A 30 -1.16 -6.09 -2.02
CA THR A 30 -1.15 -6.86 -3.27
C THR A 30 -0.06 -6.37 -4.22
N ILE A 31 -0.01 -5.07 -4.47
CA ILE A 31 0.98 -4.49 -5.40
C ILE A 31 2.40 -4.63 -4.83
N THR A 32 2.57 -4.51 -3.50
CA THR A 32 3.88 -4.76 -2.86
C THR A 32 4.34 -6.20 -3.09
N LYS A 33 3.45 -7.19 -2.97
CA LYS A 33 3.81 -8.60 -3.28
C LYS A 33 4.22 -8.77 -4.74
N MET A 34 3.50 -8.15 -5.67
CA MET A 34 3.83 -8.20 -7.09
C MET A 34 5.21 -7.57 -7.35
N PHE A 35 5.50 -6.42 -6.75
CA PHE A 35 6.79 -5.74 -6.84
C PHE A 35 7.94 -6.61 -6.33
N LEU A 36 7.79 -7.24 -5.16
CA LEU A 36 8.81 -8.14 -4.60
C LEU A 36 9.05 -9.36 -5.50
N LYS A 37 7.99 -9.96 -6.05
CA LYS A 37 8.11 -11.07 -6.99
C LYS A 37 8.88 -10.68 -8.27
N ARG A 38 8.65 -9.47 -8.80
CA ARG A 38 9.40 -8.96 -9.96
C ARG A 38 10.87 -8.77 -9.67
N ILE A 39 11.18 -8.26 -8.48
CA ILE A 39 12.55 -8.15 -7.98
C ILE A 39 13.22 -9.52 -7.87
N GLU A 40 12.54 -10.51 -7.30
CA GLU A 40 13.06 -11.87 -7.17
C GLU A 40 13.33 -12.50 -8.54
N ASN A 41 12.39 -12.35 -9.48
CA ASN A 41 12.56 -12.82 -10.85
C ASN A 41 13.76 -12.16 -11.54
N TYR A 42 13.93 -10.84 -11.38
CA TYR A 42 15.07 -10.11 -11.93
C TYR A 42 16.40 -10.63 -11.39
N ASN A 43 16.48 -10.94 -10.09
CA ASN A 43 17.71 -11.47 -9.51
C ASN A 43 18.12 -12.83 -10.11
N ILE A 44 17.15 -13.62 -10.58
CA ILE A 44 17.38 -14.92 -11.21
C ILE A 44 17.71 -14.76 -12.70
N SER A 45 16.88 -14.02 -13.45
CA SER A 45 16.96 -13.93 -14.91
C SER A 45 17.88 -12.83 -15.43
N LYS A 46 18.12 -11.79 -14.63
CA LYS A 46 18.77 -10.51 -14.99
C LYS A 46 18.14 -9.82 -16.22
N ASN A 47 16.87 -10.11 -16.50
CA ASN A 47 16.18 -9.55 -17.65
C ASN A 47 15.84 -8.06 -17.42
N PRO A 48 16.29 -7.12 -18.28
CA PRO A 48 15.97 -5.69 -18.14
C PRO A 48 14.46 -5.40 -18.03
N GLU A 49 13.60 -6.24 -18.59
CA GLU A 49 12.17 -5.95 -18.63
C GLU A 49 11.51 -6.11 -17.27
N ASP A 50 11.98 -7.06 -16.45
CA ASP A 50 11.50 -7.22 -15.07
C ASP A 50 11.91 -6.02 -14.21
N LYS A 51 13.08 -5.41 -14.48
CA LYS A 51 13.54 -4.19 -13.80
C LYS A 51 12.65 -3.00 -14.17
N TYR A 52 12.30 -2.85 -15.45
CA TYR A 52 11.37 -1.83 -15.90
C TYR A 52 9.98 -1.99 -15.25
N GLN A 53 9.43 -3.21 -15.24
CA GLN A 53 8.14 -3.49 -14.61
C GLN A 53 8.15 -3.22 -13.10
N ALA A 54 9.25 -3.53 -12.41
CA ALA A 54 9.41 -3.21 -10.99
C ALA A 54 9.38 -1.69 -10.74
N GLN A 55 9.99 -0.88 -11.61
CA GLN A 55 9.94 0.59 -11.51
C GLN A 55 8.53 1.15 -11.72
N VAL A 56 7.78 0.61 -12.70
CA VAL A 56 6.38 0.99 -12.93
C VAL A 56 5.50 0.68 -11.71
N LEU A 57 5.68 -0.52 -11.13
CA LEU A 57 4.97 -0.91 -9.91
C LEU A 57 5.34 -0.01 -8.72
N LEU A 58 6.61 0.39 -8.60
CA LEU A 58 7.07 1.31 -7.55
C LEU A 58 6.39 2.68 -7.65
N SER A 59 6.30 3.26 -8.85
CA SER A 59 5.58 4.51 -9.09
C SER A 59 4.10 4.40 -8.68
N THR A 60 3.46 3.28 -9.04
CA THR A 60 2.07 3.00 -8.66
C THR A 60 1.91 2.87 -7.13
N LEU A 61 2.85 2.20 -6.46
CA LEU A 61 2.88 2.08 -5.00
C LEU A 61 3.01 3.44 -4.32
N TYR A 62 3.90 4.31 -4.79
CA TYR A 62 4.06 5.65 -4.24
C TYR A 62 2.77 6.46 -4.35
N SER A 63 2.13 6.46 -5.53
CA SER A 63 0.85 7.12 -5.74
C SER A 63 -0.22 6.63 -4.76
N LEU A 64 -0.33 5.32 -4.54
CA LEU A 64 -1.32 4.75 -3.62
C LEU A 64 -1.00 5.03 -2.15
N ILE A 65 0.26 4.97 -1.74
CA ILE A 65 0.69 5.26 -0.37
C ILE A 65 0.40 6.73 -0.04
N ASP A 66 0.65 7.65 -0.97
CA ASP A 66 0.39 9.07 -0.76
C ASP A 66 -1.10 9.40 -0.71
N LYS A 67 -1.88 8.81 -1.62
CA LYS A 67 -3.35 8.92 -1.58
C LYS A 67 -3.89 8.37 -0.25
N ALA A 68 -3.38 7.24 0.22
CA ALA A 68 -3.77 6.64 1.50
C ALA A 68 -3.35 7.52 2.70
N SER A 69 -2.19 8.18 2.64
CA SER A 69 -1.75 9.15 3.66
C SER A 69 -2.66 10.37 3.69
N LYS A 70 -3.01 10.95 2.52
CA LYS A 70 -3.94 12.09 2.42
C LYS A 70 -5.33 11.76 2.95
N LYS A 71 -5.76 10.50 2.82
CA LYS A 71 -7.04 9.99 3.34
C LYS A 71 -6.96 9.51 4.80
N ASN A 72 -5.85 9.77 5.50
CA ASN A 72 -5.61 9.36 6.89
C ASN A 72 -5.68 7.84 7.15
N VAL A 73 -5.49 7.02 6.11
CA VAL A 73 -5.44 5.55 6.26
C VAL A 73 -4.08 5.12 6.82
N PHE A 74 -3.01 5.81 6.41
CA PHE A 74 -1.68 5.68 6.97
C PHE A 74 -1.26 7.00 7.62
N HIS A 75 -0.64 6.91 8.79
CA HIS A 75 0.06 8.04 9.38
C HIS A 75 1.27 8.42 8.52
N LYS A 76 1.61 9.72 8.48
CA LYS A 76 2.73 10.26 7.68
C LYS A 76 4.03 9.47 7.84
N ASN A 77 4.39 9.10 9.07
CA ASN A 77 5.62 8.34 9.35
C ASN A 77 5.57 6.90 8.81
N ASN A 78 4.39 6.28 8.80
CA ASN A 78 4.21 4.93 8.25
C ASN A 78 4.31 4.96 6.72
N ALA A 79 3.69 5.96 6.08
CA ALA A 79 3.82 6.19 4.65
C ALA A 79 5.28 6.41 4.24
N ALA A 80 6.00 7.29 4.94
CA ALA A 80 7.42 7.56 4.71
C ALA A 80 8.29 6.30 4.88
N ARG A 81 8.07 5.53 5.97
CA ARG A 81 8.80 4.27 6.22
C ARG A 81 8.59 3.25 5.11
N LYS A 82 7.34 3.08 4.65
CA LYS A 82 7.02 2.16 3.54
C LYS A 82 7.73 2.57 2.26
N LYS A 83 7.73 3.86 1.91
CA LYS A 83 8.43 4.37 0.73
C LYS A 83 9.95 4.11 0.82
N SER A 84 10.55 4.44 1.96
CA SER A 84 11.97 4.21 2.20
C SER A 84 12.35 2.72 2.05
N GLN A 85 11.57 1.81 2.62
CA GLN A 85 11.81 0.37 2.50
C GLN A 85 11.75 -0.13 1.03
N LEU A 86 10.78 0.34 0.25
CA LEU A 86 10.64 -0.03 -1.16
C LEU A 86 11.79 0.53 -2.01
N ALA A 87 12.19 1.77 -1.77
CA ALA A 87 13.32 2.40 -2.44
C ALA A 87 14.63 1.64 -2.18
N LEU A 88 14.88 1.24 -0.93
CA LEU A 88 16.05 0.46 -0.55
C LEU A 88 16.08 -0.88 -1.30
N LYS A 89 14.95 -1.58 -1.40
CA LYS A 89 14.86 -2.86 -2.11
C LYS A 89 15.21 -2.74 -3.59
N LEU A 90 14.79 -1.66 -4.25
CA LEU A 90 15.16 -1.43 -5.65
C LEU A 90 16.64 -1.03 -5.78
N LYS A 91 17.19 -0.24 -4.84
CA LYS A 91 18.60 0.19 -4.87
C LYS A 91 19.58 -0.98 -4.71
N THR A 92 19.21 -2.02 -3.97
CA THR A 92 20.04 -3.20 -3.77
C THR A 92 20.25 -4.03 -5.05
N ILE A 93 19.53 -3.74 -6.13
CA ILE A 93 19.46 -4.49 -7.39
C ILE A 93 20.00 -3.68 -8.56
#